data_AF-A0A936YSY3-F1
#
_entry.id   AF-A0A936YSY3-F1
#
_cell.length_a   1.000
_cell.length_b   1.000
_cell.length_c   1.000
_cell.angle_alpha   90.00
_cell.angle_beta   90.00
_cell.angle_gamma   90.00
#
_symmetry.space_group_name_H-M   'P 1'
#
loop_
_entity.id
_entity.type
_entity.pdbx_description
1 polymer ?
#
loop_
_entity_poly.entity_id
_entity_poly.type
_entity_poly.pdbx_seq_one_letter_code
_entity_poly.pdbx_strand_id
1 'polypeptide(L)'
;MKSFPVGRTCTLMLGAALAPLAGAQDLAAGKARAETVCAACHGANGVSVSDTIPNLAGQRSAYLQSQLRALKDGSRKNAVMGAIAAQLSAEDIANVAAYFSSLPGAGVSSAKSDFLPTLAKTSAALPEGYPNGFTMYQTVNRADINQVRYLYANAAALQAAREGKPLPDGSVLVLEQHAAKLGPDRKPIVGADGFYERDRLLAYAIMGRAAGWGKDIPELLRNEDWNYAVYTPEKKARPGVNQAECLACHKPLDKASFTFSLPALQAKAR
;
A
#
# COMPACT_ATOMS: atom_id res chain seq x y z
N MET A 1 34.48 82.57 13.68
CA MET A 1 35.09 81.24 13.87
C MET A 1 34.11 80.41 14.70
N LYS A 2 33.36 79.49 14.08
CA LYS A 2 32.44 78.58 14.77
C LYS A 2 32.73 77.16 14.28
N SER A 3 33.14 76.31 15.20
CA SER A 3 33.59 74.93 15.00
C SER A 3 32.41 73.97 14.83
N PHE A 4 32.52 73.01 13.91
CA PHE A 4 31.66 71.83 13.81
C PHE A 4 32.48 70.56 14.16
N PRO A 5 31.94 69.67 15.00
CA PRO A 5 32.23 68.23 14.91
C PRO A 5 30.92 67.41 14.99
N VAL A 6 30.78 66.15 14.61
CA VAL A 6 31.57 65.12 13.92
C VAL A 6 30.51 64.09 13.50
N GLY A 7 30.53 63.64 12.25
CA GLY A 7 29.60 62.61 11.75
C GLY A 7 29.94 61.22 12.29
N ARG A 8 28.93 60.50 12.79
CA ARG A 8 29.03 59.07 13.14
C ARG A 8 29.01 58.25 11.86
N THR A 9 30.12 57.60 11.54
CA THR A 9 30.19 56.53 10.54
C THR A 9 29.51 55.27 11.09
N CYS A 10 28.46 54.82 10.40
CA CYS A 10 27.79 53.54 10.66
C CYS A 10 28.34 52.51 9.67
N THR A 11 29.28 51.69 10.13
CA THR A 11 29.83 50.57 9.34
C THR A 11 28.84 49.41 9.37
N LEU A 12 28.10 49.21 8.28
CA LEU A 12 27.33 47.98 8.04
C LEU A 12 28.30 46.84 7.69
N MET A 13 28.45 45.88 8.60
CA MET A 13 29.06 44.59 8.27
C MET A 13 28.04 43.72 7.52
N LEU A 14 28.30 43.48 6.24
CA LEU A 14 27.56 42.55 5.41
C LEU A 14 28.09 41.13 5.66
N GLY A 15 27.50 40.42 6.64
CA GLY A 15 27.76 39.00 6.85
C GLY A 15 27.04 38.17 5.80
N ALA A 16 27.76 37.64 4.82
CA ALA A 16 27.23 36.67 3.88
C ALA A 16 26.99 35.34 4.59
N ALA A 17 25.73 35.06 4.94
CA ALA A 17 25.31 33.74 5.39
C ALA A 17 25.31 32.78 4.18
N LEU A 18 26.29 31.88 4.14
CA LEU A 18 26.27 30.71 3.26
C LEU A 18 25.10 29.81 3.67
N ALA A 19 24.01 29.85 2.92
CA ALA A 19 22.95 28.86 3.04
C ALA A 19 23.51 27.48 2.64
N PRO A 20 23.17 26.40 3.35
CA PRO A 20 23.60 25.06 2.97
C PRO A 20 23.00 24.71 1.60
N LEU A 21 23.86 24.33 0.67
CA LEU A 21 23.47 23.75 -0.61
C LEU A 21 22.56 22.55 -0.33
N ALA A 22 21.40 22.50 -0.98
CA ALA A 22 20.58 21.31 -1.03
C ALA A 22 21.48 20.12 -1.44
N GLY A 23 21.56 19.09 -0.59
CA GLY A 23 22.42 17.94 -0.81
C GLY A 23 22.19 17.35 -2.20
N ALA A 24 23.28 17.06 -2.92
CA ALA A 24 23.21 16.42 -4.23
C ALA A 24 22.40 15.11 -4.13
N GLN A 25 21.55 14.86 -5.12
CA GLN A 25 20.72 13.66 -5.15
C GLN A 25 21.62 12.41 -5.19
N ASP A 26 21.42 11.49 -4.24
CA ASP A 26 22.16 10.23 -4.14
C ASP A 26 21.43 9.13 -4.93
N LEU A 27 21.98 8.79 -6.10
CA LEU A 27 21.44 7.74 -6.96
C LEU A 27 21.56 6.34 -6.34
N ALA A 28 22.58 6.08 -5.51
CA ALA A 28 22.75 4.79 -4.86
C ALA A 28 21.71 4.59 -3.76
N ALA A 29 21.49 5.62 -2.94
CA ALA A 29 20.39 5.63 -1.98
C ALA A 29 19.03 5.53 -2.68
N GLY A 30 18.84 6.26 -3.78
CA GLY A 30 17.64 6.20 -4.60
C GLY A 30 17.37 4.79 -5.16
N LYS A 31 18.41 4.13 -5.67
CA LYS A 31 18.34 2.73 -6.15
C LYS A 31 17.95 1.76 -5.03
N ALA A 32 18.62 1.83 -3.88
CA ALA A 32 18.32 0.95 -2.76
C ALA A 32 16.86 1.09 -2.27
N ARG A 33 16.34 2.32 -2.24
CA ARG A 33 14.92 2.58 -1.94
C ARG A 33 13.98 2.07 -3.04
N ALA A 34 14.34 2.29 -4.30
CA ALA A 34 13.56 1.82 -5.43
C ALA A 34 13.43 0.29 -5.43
N GLU A 35 14.52 -0.45 -5.19
CA GLU A 35 14.54 -1.91 -5.16
C GLU A 35 13.70 -2.49 -4.01
N THR A 36 13.66 -1.81 -2.85
CA THR A 36 13.01 -2.32 -1.65
C THR A 36 11.52 -1.98 -1.56
N VAL A 37 11.08 -0.86 -2.15
CA VAL A 37 9.70 -0.36 -1.97
C VAL A 37 8.97 -0.19 -3.29
N CYS A 38 9.61 0.43 -4.28
CA CYS A 38 8.94 0.86 -5.50
C CYS A 38 8.84 -0.27 -6.52
N ALA A 39 9.89 -1.08 -6.63
CA ALA A 39 10.02 -2.16 -7.61
C ALA A 39 8.95 -3.26 -7.46
N ALA A 40 8.39 -3.38 -6.25
CA ALA A 40 7.28 -4.23 -5.92
C ALA A 40 6.06 -4.07 -6.85
N CYS A 41 5.80 -2.83 -7.28
CA CYS A 41 4.65 -2.47 -8.11
C CYS A 41 5.09 -1.84 -9.44
N HIS A 42 6.15 -1.02 -9.42
CA HIS A 42 6.64 -0.30 -10.60
C HIS A 42 7.73 -1.06 -11.37
N GLY A 43 8.08 -2.28 -10.93
CA GLY A 43 9.13 -3.12 -11.52
C GLY A 43 10.55 -2.71 -11.13
N ALA A 44 11.48 -3.67 -11.14
CA ALA A 44 12.87 -3.47 -10.73
C ALA A 44 13.57 -2.33 -11.50
N ASN A 45 13.24 -2.18 -12.77
CA ASN A 45 13.79 -1.14 -13.65
C ASN A 45 12.82 0.04 -13.85
N GLY A 46 11.78 0.18 -13.03
CA GLY A 46 10.75 1.22 -13.19
C GLY A 46 9.80 1.00 -14.38
N VAL A 47 9.84 -0.18 -15.01
CA VAL A 47 8.84 -0.65 -15.99
C VAL A 47 7.85 -1.55 -15.26
N SER A 48 6.60 -1.10 -15.20
CA SER A 48 5.55 -1.68 -14.39
C SER A 48 5.27 -3.16 -14.69
N VAL A 49 4.86 -3.87 -13.66
CA VAL A 49 4.39 -5.26 -13.71
C VAL A 49 2.91 -5.35 -14.14
N SER A 50 2.19 -4.22 -14.18
CA SER A 50 0.74 -4.12 -14.49
C SER A 50 0.42 -2.89 -15.33
N ASP A 51 -0.60 -2.98 -16.19
CA ASP A 51 -1.08 -1.84 -17.02
C ASP A 51 -1.74 -0.75 -16.19
N THR A 52 -2.20 -1.06 -14.98
CA THR A 52 -2.86 -0.12 -14.07
C THR A 52 -1.89 0.63 -13.16
N ILE A 53 -0.62 0.22 -13.12
CA ILE A 53 0.45 0.86 -12.36
C ILE A 53 1.37 1.59 -13.34
N PRO A 54 1.68 2.89 -13.14
CA PRO A 54 2.46 3.65 -14.12
C PRO A 54 3.94 3.26 -14.13
N ASN A 55 4.57 3.39 -15.29
CA ASN A 55 6.03 3.32 -15.43
C ASN A 55 6.70 4.55 -14.78
N LEU A 56 7.81 4.32 -14.08
CA LEU A 56 8.64 5.37 -13.48
C LEU A 56 9.93 5.62 -14.26
N ALA A 57 10.44 4.60 -14.97
CA ALA A 57 11.69 4.67 -15.71
C ALA A 57 11.68 5.81 -16.74
N GLY A 58 12.74 6.61 -16.77
CA GLY A 58 12.92 7.73 -17.69
C GLY A 58 11.97 8.90 -17.49
N GLN A 59 11.14 8.88 -16.44
CA GLN A 59 10.27 10.01 -16.13
C GLN A 59 11.08 11.16 -15.53
N ARG A 60 10.69 12.41 -15.82
CA ARG A 60 11.41 13.60 -15.34
C ARG A 60 11.48 13.63 -13.81
N SER A 61 12.68 13.76 -13.23
CA SER A 61 12.88 13.81 -11.78
C SER A 61 11.96 14.83 -11.08
N ALA A 62 11.85 16.05 -11.59
CA ALA A 62 10.98 17.08 -11.02
C ALA A 62 9.49 16.69 -11.02
N TYR A 63 9.05 15.94 -12.04
CA TYR A 63 7.69 15.41 -12.08
C TYR A 63 7.49 14.32 -11.02
N LEU A 64 8.41 13.35 -10.92
CA LEU A 64 8.32 12.30 -9.90
C LEU A 64 8.30 12.89 -8.48
N GLN A 65 9.17 13.87 -8.20
CA GLN A 65 9.18 14.57 -6.91
C GLN A 65 7.85 15.26 -6.62
N SER A 66 7.27 15.96 -7.60
CA SER A 66 5.99 16.65 -7.41
C SER A 66 4.85 15.67 -7.16
N GLN A 67 4.81 14.53 -7.87
CA GLN A 67 3.78 13.52 -7.66
C GLN A 67 3.89 12.86 -6.28
N LEU A 68 5.10 12.51 -5.84
CA LEU A 68 5.32 11.93 -4.51
C LEU A 68 4.98 12.90 -3.38
N ARG A 69 5.32 14.19 -3.53
CA ARG A 69 4.91 15.23 -2.56
C ARG A 69 3.40 15.39 -2.51
N ALA A 70 2.74 15.45 -3.66
CA ALA A 70 1.29 15.56 -3.75
C ALA A 70 0.55 14.34 -3.16
N LEU A 71 1.13 13.14 -3.31
CA LEU A 71 0.61 11.93 -2.67
C LEU A 71 0.81 11.96 -1.15
N LYS A 72 1.95 12.48 -0.69
CA LYS A 72 2.28 12.60 0.74
C LYS A 72 1.41 13.64 1.46
N ASP A 73 1.14 14.78 0.82
CA ASP A 73 0.31 15.86 1.39
C ASP A 73 -1.20 15.68 1.14
N GLY A 74 -1.57 14.70 0.32
CA GLY A 74 -2.97 14.33 0.04
C GLY A 74 -3.65 15.17 -1.04
N SER A 75 -2.97 16.14 -1.65
CA SER A 75 -3.48 16.89 -2.81
C SER A 75 -3.69 15.99 -4.03
N ARG A 76 -2.91 14.90 -4.16
CA ARG A 76 -3.19 13.78 -5.05
C ARG A 76 -3.65 12.57 -4.24
N LYS A 77 -4.87 12.10 -4.51
CA LYS A 77 -5.48 10.98 -3.77
C LYS A 77 -5.19 9.63 -4.45
N ASN A 78 -4.47 8.76 -3.74
CA ASN A 78 -4.38 7.33 -4.03
C ASN A 78 -4.02 6.61 -2.72
N ALA A 79 -4.85 5.66 -2.27
CA ALA A 79 -4.66 5.06 -0.95
C ALA A 79 -3.32 4.33 -0.81
N VAL A 80 -2.93 3.54 -1.82
CA VAL A 80 -1.71 2.74 -1.81
C VAL A 80 -0.48 3.65 -1.89
N MET A 81 -0.41 4.49 -2.91
CA MET A 81 0.75 5.37 -3.11
C MET A 81 0.85 6.48 -2.07
N GLY A 82 -0.28 6.92 -1.49
CA GLY A 82 -0.28 7.84 -0.34
C GLY A 82 0.35 7.20 0.89
N ALA A 83 0.01 5.94 1.20
CA ALA A 83 0.63 5.19 2.31
C ALA A 83 2.13 4.95 2.11
N ILE A 84 2.57 4.70 0.87
CA ILE A 84 4.00 4.62 0.53
C ILE A 84 4.68 5.99 0.67
N ALA A 85 4.12 7.04 0.07
CA ALA A 85 4.71 8.39 0.10
C ALA A 85 4.78 8.98 1.52
N ALA A 86 3.83 8.63 2.39
CA ALA A 86 3.84 9.02 3.80
C ALA A 86 5.13 8.58 4.53
N GLN A 87 5.71 7.45 4.14
CA GLN A 87 6.92 6.87 4.75
C GLN A 87 8.24 7.47 4.21
N LEU A 88 8.20 8.23 3.11
CA LEU A 88 9.40 8.79 2.48
C LEU A 88 9.78 10.13 3.10
N SER A 89 11.06 10.33 3.39
CA SER A 89 11.60 11.66 3.70
C SER A 89 11.67 12.54 2.43
N ALA A 90 11.90 13.85 2.58
CA ALA A 90 12.12 14.74 1.44
C ALA A 90 13.36 14.33 0.63
N GLU A 91 14.39 13.82 1.30
CA GLU A 91 15.61 13.28 0.70
C GLU A 91 15.32 11.98 -0.05
N ASP A 92 14.59 11.04 0.55
CA ASP A 92 14.19 9.80 -0.14
C ASP A 92 13.44 10.12 -1.44
N ILE A 93 12.49 11.08 -1.40
CA ILE A 93 11.74 11.54 -2.58
C ILE A 93 12.68 12.07 -3.66
N ALA A 94 13.66 12.89 -3.29
CA ALA A 94 14.62 13.44 -4.24
C ALA A 94 15.51 12.35 -4.86
N ASN A 95 15.97 11.39 -4.05
CA ASN A 95 16.87 10.32 -4.44
C ASN A 95 16.17 9.29 -5.35
N VAL A 96 14.97 8.82 -5.00
CA VAL A 96 14.22 7.86 -5.85
C VAL A 96 13.80 8.48 -7.18
N ALA A 97 13.44 9.76 -7.17
CA ALA A 97 13.09 10.48 -8.39
C ALA A 97 14.31 10.67 -9.31
N ALA A 98 15.49 10.95 -8.73
CA ALA A 98 16.74 11.01 -9.50
C ALA A 98 17.09 9.65 -10.11
N TYR A 99 16.99 8.58 -9.32
CA TYR A 99 17.25 7.22 -9.78
C TYR A 99 16.34 6.80 -10.94
N PHE A 100 15.01 6.88 -10.79
CA PHE A 100 14.11 6.47 -11.87
C PHE A 100 14.24 7.34 -13.12
N SER A 101 14.55 8.63 -12.96
CA SER A 101 14.82 9.54 -14.07
C SER A 101 16.11 9.23 -14.81
N SER A 102 17.07 8.53 -14.20
CA SER A 102 18.32 8.12 -14.86
C SER A 102 18.20 6.80 -15.63
N LEU A 103 17.13 6.04 -15.39
CA LEU A 103 16.86 4.80 -16.12
C LEU A 103 16.35 5.08 -17.54
N PRO A 104 16.58 4.17 -18.51
CA PRO A 104 15.96 4.24 -19.82
C PRO A 104 14.43 4.24 -19.71
N GLY A 105 13.76 5.15 -20.42
CA GLY A 105 12.31 5.19 -20.44
C GLY A 105 11.69 3.91 -20.98
N ALA A 106 10.52 3.54 -20.47
CA ALA A 106 9.74 2.45 -21.05
C ALA A 106 9.33 2.84 -22.47
N GLY A 107 9.91 2.19 -23.48
CA GLY A 107 9.48 2.35 -24.86
C GLY A 107 8.04 1.88 -25.03
N VAL A 108 7.41 2.22 -26.16
CA VAL A 108 6.02 1.84 -26.50
C VAL A 108 5.76 0.32 -26.53
N SER A 109 6.81 -0.51 -26.43
CA SER A 109 6.73 -1.97 -26.44
C SER A 109 7.58 -2.65 -25.36
N SER A 110 7.96 -1.95 -24.28
CA SER A 110 8.70 -2.59 -23.19
C SER A 110 7.86 -3.69 -22.54
N ALA A 111 8.40 -4.92 -22.49
CA ALA A 111 7.78 -6.02 -21.76
C ALA A 111 7.62 -5.66 -20.28
N LYS A 112 6.53 -6.11 -19.66
CA LYS A 112 6.30 -5.93 -18.22
C LYS A 112 7.41 -6.60 -17.43
N SER A 113 7.81 -5.99 -16.32
CA SER A 113 8.75 -6.63 -15.41
C SER A 113 8.10 -7.84 -14.73
N ASP A 114 8.90 -8.83 -14.37
CA ASP A 114 8.48 -9.85 -13.42
C ASP A 114 8.30 -9.27 -12.02
N PHE A 115 7.47 -9.92 -11.21
CA PHE A 115 7.35 -9.58 -9.80
C PHE A 115 8.62 -9.95 -9.03
N LEU A 116 8.94 -9.15 -8.00
CA LEU A 116 9.98 -9.53 -7.05
C LEU A 116 9.61 -10.88 -6.39
N PRO A 117 10.53 -11.88 -6.39
CA PRO A 117 10.21 -13.22 -5.91
C PRO A 117 9.68 -13.26 -4.47
N THR A 118 10.18 -12.38 -3.59
CA THR A 118 9.78 -12.26 -2.18
C THR A 118 8.37 -11.69 -1.99
N LEU A 119 7.82 -11.03 -3.00
CA LEU A 119 6.46 -10.48 -2.98
C LEU A 119 5.48 -11.32 -3.80
N ALA A 120 5.98 -12.07 -4.79
CA ALA A 120 5.22 -13.06 -5.53
C ALA A 120 4.92 -14.30 -4.69
N LYS A 121 5.83 -14.67 -3.78
CA LYS A 121 5.63 -15.75 -2.81
C LYS A 121 4.93 -15.20 -1.58
N THR A 122 3.95 -15.95 -1.08
CA THR A 122 3.20 -15.64 0.13
C THR A 122 2.99 -16.93 0.92
N SER A 123 3.13 -16.83 2.24
CA SER A 123 2.81 -17.95 3.13
C SER A 123 1.31 -18.02 3.46
N ALA A 124 0.55 -16.96 3.20
CA ALA A 124 -0.88 -16.95 3.45
C ALA A 124 -1.61 -17.89 2.47
N ALA A 125 -2.39 -18.81 3.02
CA ALA A 125 -3.15 -19.78 2.24
C ALA A 125 -4.61 -19.81 2.65
N LEU A 126 -5.49 -20.06 1.68
CA LEU A 126 -6.89 -20.40 1.97
C LEU A 126 -6.89 -21.80 2.60
N PRO A 127 -7.36 -21.98 3.85
CA PRO A 127 -7.33 -23.29 4.48
C PRO A 127 -8.18 -24.30 3.71
N GLU A 128 -7.71 -25.54 3.55
CA GLU A 128 -8.41 -26.59 2.80
C GLU A 128 -9.84 -26.82 3.30
N GLY A 129 -10.03 -26.77 4.62
CA GLY A 129 -11.31 -26.94 5.28
C GLY A 129 -12.26 -25.74 5.18
N TYR A 130 -11.86 -24.61 4.59
CA TYR A 130 -12.71 -23.43 4.47
C TYR A 130 -14.01 -23.74 3.70
N PRO A 131 -15.20 -23.33 4.21
CA PRO A 131 -15.43 -22.35 5.27
C PRO A 131 -15.56 -22.89 6.70
N ASN A 132 -15.31 -24.18 6.95
CA ASN A 132 -15.45 -24.76 8.28
C ASN A 132 -14.50 -24.10 9.29
N GLY A 133 -15.00 -23.77 10.48
CA GLY A 133 -14.22 -23.09 11.53
C GLY A 133 -14.09 -21.58 11.37
N PHE A 134 -14.76 -20.98 10.37
CA PHE A 134 -14.79 -19.54 10.16
C PHE A 134 -16.18 -18.96 10.49
N THR A 135 -16.19 -17.80 11.13
CA THR A 135 -17.43 -17.04 11.40
C THR A 135 -17.46 -15.80 10.53
N MET A 136 -18.57 -15.61 9.81
CA MET A 136 -18.85 -14.35 9.10
C MET A 136 -19.12 -13.24 10.12
N TYR A 137 -18.41 -12.12 9.99
CA TYR A 137 -18.53 -11.00 10.92
C TYR A 137 -18.93 -9.67 10.28
N GLN A 138 -18.79 -9.52 8.97
CA GLN A 138 -19.14 -8.28 8.29
C GLN A 138 -19.51 -8.50 6.83
N THR A 139 -20.54 -7.79 6.37
CA THR A 139 -20.87 -7.61 4.95
C THR A 139 -20.54 -6.18 4.55
N VAL A 140 -19.99 -5.97 3.34
CA VAL A 140 -19.61 -4.64 2.82
C VAL A 140 -20.05 -4.50 1.37
N ASN A 141 -20.86 -3.48 1.09
CA ASN A 141 -21.18 -3.06 -0.27
C ASN A 141 -20.02 -2.29 -0.89
N ARG A 142 -19.72 -2.56 -2.16
CA ARG A 142 -18.71 -1.86 -2.96
C ARG A 142 -19.36 -1.25 -4.20
N ALA A 143 -20.01 -0.12 -3.97
CA ALA A 143 -20.75 0.62 -5.00
C ALA A 143 -19.87 1.06 -6.18
N ASP A 144 -18.59 1.32 -5.93
CA ASP A 144 -17.62 1.78 -6.92
C ASP A 144 -17.32 0.73 -8.01
N ILE A 145 -17.51 -0.56 -7.70
CA ILE A 145 -17.18 -1.68 -8.59
C ILE A 145 -18.29 -2.73 -8.66
N ASN A 146 -19.51 -2.39 -8.21
CA ASN A 146 -20.67 -3.28 -8.20
C ASN A 146 -20.38 -4.66 -7.56
N GLN A 147 -19.78 -4.66 -6.38
CA GLN A 147 -19.47 -5.88 -5.62
C GLN A 147 -20.11 -5.87 -4.24
N VAL A 148 -20.28 -7.06 -3.67
CA VAL A 148 -20.55 -7.26 -2.24
C VAL A 148 -19.48 -8.18 -1.67
N ARG A 149 -19.04 -7.88 -0.45
CA ARG A 149 -17.94 -8.58 0.22
C ARG A 149 -18.42 -9.15 1.54
N TYR A 150 -18.01 -10.38 1.83
CA TYR A 150 -18.29 -11.06 3.09
C TYR A 150 -16.97 -11.38 3.78
N LEU A 151 -16.83 -10.93 5.02
CA LEU A 151 -15.60 -11.10 5.78
C LEU A 151 -15.80 -12.13 6.89
N TYR A 152 -14.81 -13.02 6.99
CA TYR A 152 -14.80 -14.18 7.86
C TYR A 152 -13.51 -14.20 8.67
N ALA A 153 -13.58 -14.67 9.91
CA ALA A 153 -12.43 -14.86 10.78
C ALA A 153 -12.46 -16.25 11.40
N ASN A 154 -11.28 -16.85 11.63
CA ASN A 154 -11.18 -18.10 12.37
C ASN A 154 -11.34 -17.88 13.88
N ALA A 155 -11.46 -18.98 14.63
CA ALA A 155 -11.66 -18.95 16.07
C ALA A 155 -10.58 -18.16 16.83
N ALA A 156 -9.30 -18.31 16.44
CA ALA A 156 -8.19 -17.60 17.08
C ALA A 156 -8.33 -16.08 16.97
N ALA A 157 -8.64 -15.57 15.76
CA ALA A 157 -8.83 -14.15 15.53
C ALA A 157 -10.08 -13.61 16.26
N LEU A 158 -11.17 -14.36 16.27
CA LEU A 158 -12.40 -13.99 16.98
C LEU A 158 -12.19 -13.91 18.49
N GLN A 159 -11.48 -14.88 19.07
CA GLN A 159 -11.19 -14.90 20.50
C GLN A 159 -10.34 -13.69 20.90
N ALA A 160 -9.24 -13.43 20.17
CA ALA A 160 -8.40 -12.27 20.44
C ALA A 160 -9.17 -10.95 20.30
N ALA A 161 -10.03 -10.83 19.28
CA ALA A 161 -10.87 -9.66 19.10
C ALA A 161 -11.88 -9.47 20.25
N ARG A 162 -12.51 -10.55 20.74
CA ARG A 162 -13.40 -10.51 21.93
C ARG A 162 -12.67 -9.97 23.16
N GLU A 163 -11.41 -10.39 23.33
CA GLU A 163 -10.55 -9.99 24.45
C GLU A 163 -9.92 -8.59 24.26
N GLY A 164 -10.16 -7.92 23.12
CA GLY A 164 -9.55 -6.63 22.81
C GLY A 164 -8.03 -6.69 22.58
N LYS A 165 -7.49 -7.88 22.31
CA LYS A 165 -6.06 -8.12 22.08
C LYS A 165 -5.70 -7.98 20.60
N PRO A 166 -4.42 -7.69 20.28
CA PRO A 166 -3.91 -7.84 18.92
C PRO A 166 -4.14 -9.28 18.42
N LEU A 167 -4.40 -9.41 17.11
CA LEU A 167 -4.66 -10.73 16.51
C LEU A 167 -3.35 -11.56 16.49
N PRO A 168 -3.34 -12.75 17.12
CA PRO A 168 -2.12 -13.54 17.33
C PRO A 168 -1.71 -14.33 16.09
N ASP A 169 -0.53 -14.94 16.14
CA ASP A 169 -0.15 -15.98 15.18
C ASP A 169 -1.21 -17.10 15.14
N GLY A 170 -1.46 -17.64 13.96
CA GLY A 170 -2.59 -18.53 13.69
C GLY A 170 -3.89 -17.80 13.35
N SER A 171 -3.94 -16.47 13.42
CA SER A 171 -5.08 -15.69 12.91
C SER A 171 -5.17 -15.78 11.39
N VAL A 172 -6.37 -16.07 10.90
CA VAL A 172 -6.70 -16.07 9.48
C VAL A 172 -8.00 -15.32 9.27
N LEU A 173 -8.00 -14.36 8.35
CA LEU A 173 -9.17 -13.65 7.89
C LEU A 173 -9.35 -13.90 6.39
N VAL A 174 -10.59 -14.15 5.99
CA VAL A 174 -10.97 -14.40 4.61
C VAL A 174 -12.03 -13.39 4.21
N LEU A 175 -11.80 -12.72 3.08
CA LEU A 175 -12.77 -11.85 2.43
C LEU A 175 -13.20 -12.51 1.13
N GLU A 176 -14.47 -12.91 1.05
CA GLU A 176 -15.09 -13.32 -0.20
C GLU A 176 -15.52 -12.10 -1.01
N GLN A 177 -15.11 -12.04 -2.28
CA GLN A 177 -15.52 -11.00 -3.22
C GLN A 177 -16.57 -11.57 -4.16
N HIS A 178 -17.78 -11.01 -4.16
CA HIS A 178 -18.85 -11.41 -5.06
C HIS A 178 -19.23 -10.26 -5.99
N ALA A 179 -19.62 -10.59 -7.22
CA ALA A 179 -20.36 -9.66 -8.05
C ALA A 179 -21.71 -9.37 -7.39
N ALA A 180 -22.16 -8.12 -7.44
CA ALA A 180 -23.54 -7.82 -7.10
C ALA A 180 -24.45 -8.22 -8.25
N LYS A 181 -25.62 -8.79 -7.93
CA LYS A 181 -26.69 -9.00 -8.90
C LYS A 181 -27.20 -7.65 -9.37
N LEU A 182 -27.30 -7.48 -10.69
CA LEU A 182 -27.69 -6.21 -11.30
C LEU A 182 -29.15 -6.25 -11.75
N GLY A 183 -29.86 -5.14 -11.54
CA GLY A 183 -31.18 -4.91 -12.09
C GLY A 183 -31.14 -4.52 -13.57
N PRO A 184 -32.33 -4.28 -14.19
CA PRO A 184 -32.43 -3.85 -15.58
C PRO A 184 -31.68 -2.53 -15.88
N ASP A 185 -31.52 -1.66 -14.89
CA ASP A 185 -30.79 -0.40 -14.98
C ASP A 185 -29.26 -0.55 -14.79
N ARG A 186 -28.78 -1.80 -14.72
CA ARG A 186 -27.38 -2.18 -14.45
C ARG A 186 -26.86 -1.73 -13.09
N LYS A 187 -27.72 -1.41 -12.14
CA LYS A 187 -27.34 -1.11 -10.75
C LYS A 187 -27.47 -2.33 -9.84
N PRO A 188 -26.69 -2.42 -8.76
CA PRO A 188 -26.84 -3.47 -7.75
C PRO A 188 -28.25 -3.52 -7.16
N ILE A 189 -28.83 -4.71 -7.11
CA ILE A 189 -30.08 -4.97 -6.38
C ILE A 189 -29.76 -4.99 -4.89
N VAL A 190 -30.47 -4.20 -4.09
CA VAL A 190 -30.31 -4.14 -2.63
C VAL A 190 -31.33 -5.08 -1.99
N GLY A 191 -30.85 -6.04 -1.21
CA GLY A 191 -31.67 -6.97 -0.45
C GLY A 191 -32.33 -6.31 0.78
N ALA A 192 -33.21 -7.07 1.43
CA ALA A 192 -33.95 -6.60 2.61
C ALA A 192 -33.04 -6.28 3.81
N ASP A 193 -31.82 -6.83 3.85
CA ASP A 193 -30.80 -6.57 4.86
C ASP A 193 -29.98 -5.29 4.58
N GLY A 194 -30.29 -4.56 3.51
CA GLY A 194 -29.58 -3.36 3.09
C GLY A 194 -28.26 -3.61 2.36
N PHE A 195 -27.87 -4.87 2.16
CA PHE A 195 -26.69 -5.24 1.40
C PHE A 195 -27.05 -5.62 -0.04
N TYR A 196 -26.10 -5.56 -0.96
CA TYR A 196 -26.37 -5.99 -2.33
C TYR A 196 -26.61 -7.50 -2.38
N GLU A 197 -27.58 -7.92 -3.19
CA GLU A 197 -27.77 -9.33 -3.50
C GLU A 197 -26.52 -9.87 -4.20
N ARG A 198 -25.94 -10.95 -3.66
CA ARG A 198 -24.79 -11.63 -4.29
C ARG A 198 -25.22 -12.34 -5.57
N ASP A 199 -24.36 -12.27 -6.59
CA ASP A 199 -24.41 -13.09 -7.80
C ASP A 199 -23.31 -14.16 -7.70
N ARG A 200 -22.26 -14.08 -8.52
CA ARG A 200 -21.16 -15.05 -8.55
C ARG A 200 -20.00 -14.62 -7.66
N LEU A 201 -19.34 -15.61 -7.05
CA LEU A 201 -18.06 -15.43 -6.40
C LEU A 201 -16.98 -15.07 -7.44
N LEU A 202 -16.16 -14.08 -7.12
CA LEU A 202 -15.08 -13.57 -7.97
C LEU A 202 -13.70 -13.99 -7.48
N ALA A 203 -13.48 -13.97 -6.17
CA ALA A 203 -12.20 -14.33 -5.55
C ALA A 203 -12.33 -14.44 -4.02
N TYR A 204 -11.32 -15.04 -3.41
CA TYR A 204 -11.02 -14.91 -1.98
C TYR A 204 -9.78 -14.05 -1.80
N ALA A 205 -9.82 -13.08 -0.89
CA ALA A 205 -8.63 -12.41 -0.37
C ALA A 205 -8.36 -12.92 1.05
N ILE A 206 -7.13 -13.37 1.30
CA ILE A 206 -6.71 -13.99 2.54
C ILE A 206 -5.66 -13.11 3.17
N MET A 207 -5.78 -12.89 4.48
CA MET A 207 -4.66 -12.44 5.31
C MET A 207 -4.47 -13.42 6.46
N GLY A 208 -3.22 -13.81 6.66
CA GLY A 208 -2.84 -14.75 7.70
C GLY A 208 -1.57 -14.31 8.39
N ARG A 209 -1.42 -14.72 9.64
CA ARG A 209 -0.25 -14.43 10.47
C ARG A 209 0.30 -15.73 11.04
N ALA A 210 1.61 -15.93 10.96
CA ALA A 210 2.28 -16.98 11.72
C ALA A 210 3.74 -16.64 11.96
N ALA A 211 4.27 -17.11 13.10
CA ALA A 211 5.62 -16.82 13.55
C ALA A 211 6.67 -16.98 12.44
N GLY A 212 7.40 -15.90 12.17
CA GLY A 212 8.53 -15.87 11.25
C GLY A 212 8.18 -15.76 9.77
N TRP A 213 6.91 -15.56 9.40
CA TRP A 213 6.52 -15.22 8.03
C TRP A 213 7.03 -13.83 7.62
N GLY A 214 7.25 -13.63 6.32
CA GLY A 214 7.61 -12.32 5.77
C GLY A 214 9.00 -11.78 6.12
N LYS A 215 9.89 -12.60 6.71
CA LYS A 215 11.29 -12.20 7.02
C LYS A 215 12.10 -11.80 5.78
N ASP A 216 11.71 -12.28 4.61
CA ASP A 216 12.28 -11.96 3.30
C ASP A 216 11.66 -10.71 2.65
N ILE A 217 10.62 -10.13 3.25
CA ILE A 217 9.98 -8.89 2.80
C ILE A 217 10.75 -7.69 3.39
N PRO A 218 11.11 -6.67 2.58
CA PRO A 218 11.76 -5.47 3.08
C PRO A 218 10.95 -4.77 4.18
N GLU A 219 11.62 -4.28 5.23
CA GLU A 219 10.99 -3.73 6.44
C GLU A 219 9.96 -2.63 6.17
N LEU A 220 10.22 -1.78 5.17
CA LEU A 220 9.32 -0.70 4.76
C LEU A 220 7.97 -1.21 4.24
N LEU A 221 7.93 -2.41 3.67
CA LEU A 221 6.70 -3.06 3.21
C LEU A 221 6.17 -4.08 4.22
N ARG A 222 7.03 -4.65 5.05
CA ARG A 222 6.70 -5.77 5.94
C ARG A 222 5.65 -5.39 6.98
N ASN A 223 4.60 -6.20 7.11
CA ASN A 223 3.54 -6.02 8.10
C ASN A 223 3.73 -7.02 9.24
N GLU A 224 4.85 -6.91 9.98
CA GLU A 224 5.28 -7.96 10.91
C GLU A 224 5.30 -9.34 10.21
N ASP A 225 4.59 -10.31 10.77
CA ASP A 225 4.46 -11.68 10.27
C ASP A 225 3.16 -11.89 9.45
N TRP A 226 2.48 -10.80 9.06
CA TRP A 226 1.30 -10.87 8.21
C TRP A 226 1.66 -11.07 6.74
N ASN A 227 0.98 -12.01 6.10
CA ASN A 227 1.08 -12.27 4.66
C ASN A 227 -0.31 -12.24 4.04
N TYR A 228 -0.35 -12.00 2.73
CA TYR A 228 -1.59 -11.80 1.98
C TYR A 228 -1.60 -12.65 0.72
N ALA A 229 -2.77 -13.11 0.32
CA ALA A 229 -2.94 -13.90 -0.88
C ALA A 229 -4.32 -13.67 -1.49
N VAL A 230 -4.43 -13.88 -2.80
CA VAL A 230 -5.72 -13.88 -3.51
C VAL A 230 -5.87 -15.22 -4.21
N TYR A 231 -7.05 -15.82 -4.06
CA TYR A 231 -7.42 -17.10 -4.66
C TYR A 231 -8.61 -16.91 -5.61
N THR A 232 -8.66 -17.70 -6.68
CA THR A 232 -9.80 -17.78 -7.59
C THR A 232 -10.99 -18.47 -6.91
N PRO A 233 -12.21 -18.42 -7.50
CA PRO A 233 -13.36 -19.17 -6.99
C PRO A 233 -13.10 -20.68 -6.87
N GLU A 234 -12.22 -21.23 -7.72
CA GLU A 234 -11.77 -22.63 -7.70
C GLU A 234 -10.70 -22.90 -6.63
N LYS A 235 -10.47 -21.94 -5.72
CA LYS A 235 -9.49 -22.02 -4.62
C LYS A 235 -8.05 -22.25 -5.09
N LYS A 236 -7.69 -21.75 -6.27
CA LYS A 236 -6.31 -21.73 -6.76
C LYS A 236 -5.69 -20.36 -6.51
N ALA A 237 -4.40 -20.30 -6.18
CA ALA A 237 -3.69 -19.04 -6.06
C ALA A 237 -3.83 -18.25 -7.39
N ARG A 238 -4.22 -16.98 -7.30
CA ARG A 238 -4.52 -16.17 -8.48
C ARG A 238 -3.22 -15.82 -9.22
N PRO A 239 -3.06 -16.23 -10.49
CA PRO A 239 -1.88 -15.86 -11.26
C PRO A 239 -1.79 -14.35 -11.43
N GLY A 240 -0.57 -13.81 -11.44
CA GLY A 240 -0.36 -12.39 -11.71
C GLY A 240 -0.68 -11.45 -10.54
N VAL A 241 -0.97 -11.97 -9.35
CA VAL A 241 -1.24 -11.17 -8.14
C VAL A 241 -0.15 -11.45 -7.10
N ASN A 242 0.42 -10.37 -6.55
CA ASN A 242 1.44 -10.42 -5.50
C ASN A 242 0.90 -9.80 -4.20
N GLN A 243 1.66 -9.88 -3.10
CA GLN A 243 1.23 -9.30 -1.82
C GLN A 243 1.65 -7.84 -1.58
N ALA A 244 2.33 -7.20 -2.54
CA ALA A 244 2.88 -5.85 -2.37
C ALA A 244 1.81 -4.79 -2.10
N GLU A 245 0.75 -4.77 -2.91
CA GLU A 245 -0.36 -3.82 -2.74
C GLU A 245 -1.07 -4.03 -1.40
N CYS A 246 -1.23 -5.29 -0.98
CA CYS A 246 -1.84 -5.64 0.30
C CYS A 246 -0.97 -5.14 1.46
N LEU A 247 0.33 -5.43 1.42
CA LEU A 247 1.31 -5.00 2.41
C LEU A 247 1.28 -3.47 2.57
N ALA A 248 1.42 -2.74 1.46
CA ALA A 248 1.45 -1.28 1.45
C ALA A 248 0.16 -0.65 1.99
N CYS A 249 -1.00 -1.16 1.57
CA CYS A 249 -2.29 -0.62 2.00
C CYS A 249 -2.57 -0.90 3.49
N HIS A 250 -2.15 -2.06 3.99
CA HIS A 250 -2.37 -2.46 5.38
C HIS A 250 -1.31 -1.92 6.35
N LYS A 251 -0.12 -1.52 5.89
CA LYS A 251 1.00 -1.02 6.70
C LYS A 251 0.63 0.09 7.71
N PRO A 252 -0.21 1.10 7.36
CA PRO A 252 -0.59 2.15 8.30
C PRO A 252 -1.47 1.68 9.48
N LEU A 253 -1.90 0.42 9.49
CA LEU A 253 -2.79 -0.16 10.50
C LEU A 253 -2.03 -1.00 11.54
N ASP A 254 -0.77 -0.67 11.82
CA ASP A 254 0.06 -1.38 12.80
C ASP A 254 -0.61 -1.48 14.18
N LYS A 255 -1.35 -0.46 14.61
CA LYS A 255 -2.13 -0.45 15.85
C LYS A 255 -3.45 -1.23 15.80
N ALA A 256 -3.83 -1.74 14.63
CA ALA A 256 -5.07 -2.47 14.40
C ALA A 256 -4.79 -3.88 13.83
N SER A 257 -3.66 -4.49 14.19
CA SER A 257 -3.25 -5.81 13.66
C SER A 257 -3.28 -5.86 12.13
N PHE A 258 -2.88 -4.75 11.50
CA PHE A 258 -2.89 -4.57 10.06
C PHE A 258 -4.28 -4.83 9.43
N THR A 259 -5.39 -4.65 10.15
CA THR A 259 -6.73 -5.10 9.74
C THR A 259 -7.73 -3.93 9.76
N PHE A 260 -8.20 -3.50 8.57
CA PHE A 260 -9.19 -2.41 8.44
C PHE A 260 -10.49 -2.69 9.18
N SER A 261 -10.90 -3.95 9.21
CA SER A 261 -12.17 -4.40 9.76
C SER A 261 -12.07 -4.86 11.23
N LEU A 262 -10.96 -4.58 11.92
CA LEU A 262 -10.80 -4.97 13.33
C LEU A 262 -11.96 -4.48 14.22
N PRO A 263 -12.45 -3.22 14.08
CA PRO A 263 -13.61 -2.77 14.86
C PRO A 263 -14.88 -3.60 14.62
N ALA A 264 -15.14 -3.98 13.37
CA ALA A 264 -16.30 -4.82 13.03
C ALA A 264 -16.14 -6.25 13.58
N LEU A 265 -14.93 -6.81 13.50
CA LEU A 265 -14.62 -8.10 14.09
C LEU A 265 -14.82 -8.09 15.61
N GLN A 266 -14.33 -7.06 16.30
CA GLN A 266 -14.52 -6.88 17.75
C GLN A 266 -16.00 -6.72 18.11
N ALA A 267 -16.78 -5.99 17.31
CA ALA A 267 -18.22 -5.84 17.53
C ALA A 267 -18.96 -7.18 17.38
N LYS A 268 -18.60 -8.00 16.39
CA LYS A 268 -19.17 -9.34 16.22
C LYS A 268 -18.76 -10.31 17.34
N ALA A 269 -17.54 -10.15 17.85
CA ALA A 269 -16.96 -11.07 18.81
C ALA A 269 -17.47 -10.87 20.24
N ARG A 270 -18.08 -9.73 20.57
CA ARG A 270 -18.75 -9.46 21.86
C ARG A 270 -20.03 -10.28 21.98
#